data_AF-A0A5N5KEB0-F1
#
_entry.id   AF-A0A5N5KEB0-F1
#
_cell.length_a   1.000
_cell.length_b   1.000
_cell.length_c   1.000
_cell.angle_alpha   90.00
_cell.angle_beta   90.00
_cell.angle_gamma   90.00
#
_symmetry.space_group_name_H-M   'P 1'
#
loop_
_entity.id
_entity.type
_entity.pdbx_description
1 polymer ?
#
loop_
_entity_poly.entity_id
_entity_poly.type
_entity_poly.pdbx_seq_one_letter_code
_entity_poly.pdbx_strand_id
1 'polypeptide(L)'
;MGPTPAPESKPARLEISGGKSAYIKPVRSIVSQARSHQIVVEHSQRKKTSNLTVYKVPNKRDKSVSMAFCFELRKKKYFPVVERDSENKMSLKIQAQNEPKKFSERFLFRWAENNGEYGSLCSVAEPSQYLCVCKNQVTISSNPDLGFRVQFLESSTKNLNAQSAQQWHRGGARRACKAFRAEEGPAVGGHQRRSKN
;
A
#
# COMPACT_ATOMS: atom_id res chain seq x y z
N MET A 1 12.00 5.42 -30.43
CA MET A 1 11.97 5.42 -28.95
C MET A 1 10.54 5.75 -28.51
N GLY A 2 9.82 4.79 -27.93
CA GLY A 2 8.43 5.00 -27.48
C GLY A 2 8.32 5.93 -26.27
N PRO A 3 7.12 6.52 -26.02
CA PRO A 3 6.88 7.40 -24.89
C PRO A 3 7.20 6.70 -23.56
N THR A 4 7.71 7.46 -22.58
CA THR A 4 7.94 6.93 -21.23
C THR A 4 6.59 6.65 -20.57
N PRO A 5 6.30 5.43 -20.11
CA PRO A 5 5.09 5.19 -19.34
C PRO A 5 5.11 6.09 -18.10
N ALA A 6 3.97 6.75 -17.84
CA ALA A 6 3.83 7.61 -16.69
C ALA A 6 4.00 6.79 -15.39
N PRO A 7 4.54 7.38 -14.31
CA PRO A 7 4.59 6.71 -13.01
C PRO A 7 3.19 6.27 -12.56
N GLU A 8 3.03 5.00 -12.20
CA GLU A 8 1.79 4.52 -11.58
C GLU A 8 1.80 4.92 -10.10
N SER A 9 0.76 5.58 -9.61
CA SER A 9 0.64 5.94 -8.19
C SER A 9 -0.43 5.11 -7.50
N LYS A 10 -0.13 4.61 -6.29
CA LYS A 10 -1.08 3.83 -5.49
C LYS A 10 -1.04 4.25 -4.02
N PRO A 11 -2.20 4.40 -3.36
CA PRO A 11 -2.25 4.46 -1.91
C PRO A 11 -1.61 3.21 -1.31
N ALA A 12 -0.78 3.40 -0.30
CA ALA A 12 -0.05 2.30 0.33
C ALA A 12 0.21 2.61 1.80
N ARG A 13 0.63 1.63 2.57
CA ARG A 13 1.25 1.77 3.89
C ARG A 13 2.69 1.30 3.81
N LEU A 14 3.60 2.05 4.44
CA LEU A 14 4.96 1.58 4.67
C LEU A 14 4.97 0.98 6.08
N GLU A 15 4.96 -0.34 6.13
CA GLU A 15 4.98 -1.10 7.37
C GLU A 15 6.40 -1.45 7.76
N ILE A 16 6.62 -1.49 9.07
CA ILE A 16 7.86 -1.89 9.70
C ILE A 16 7.58 -3.16 10.50
N SER A 17 8.54 -4.09 10.53
CA SER A 17 8.47 -5.30 11.33
C SER A 17 8.04 -5.02 12.78
N GLY A 18 7.28 -5.94 13.37
CA GLY A 18 6.68 -5.74 14.71
C GLY A 18 5.38 -4.92 14.72
N GLY A 19 4.64 -4.89 13.61
CA GLY A 19 3.30 -4.30 13.54
C GLY A 19 3.28 -2.77 13.61
N LYS A 20 4.35 -2.13 13.11
CA LYS A 20 4.49 -0.68 13.08
C LYS A 20 4.30 -0.13 11.66
N SER A 21 4.03 1.15 11.55
CA SER A 21 3.91 1.84 10.26
C SER A 21 4.59 3.21 10.30
N ALA A 22 5.09 3.64 9.14
CA ALA A 22 5.72 4.93 8.97
C ALA A 22 4.68 6.04 8.77
N TYR A 23 4.88 7.18 9.43
CA TYR A 23 4.03 8.36 9.36
C TYR A 23 4.89 9.61 9.30
N ILE A 24 4.44 10.62 8.54
CA ILE A 24 5.06 11.94 8.60
C ILE A 24 4.52 12.73 9.81
N LYS A 25 5.41 13.37 10.56
CA LYS A 25 5.06 14.26 11.67
C LYS A 25 5.88 15.55 11.65
N PRO A 26 5.28 16.68 12.11
CA PRO A 26 6.04 17.88 12.38
C PRO A 26 6.89 17.66 13.65
N VAL A 27 8.15 18.10 13.59
CA VAL A 27 9.08 18.04 14.72
C VAL A 27 9.55 19.46 15.00
N ARG A 28 9.52 19.84 16.28
CA ARG A 28 10.10 21.12 16.72
C ARG A 28 11.52 20.86 17.18
N SER A 29 12.48 21.51 16.53
CA SER A 29 13.81 21.64 17.11
C SER A 29 13.73 22.61 18.29
N ILE A 30 14.15 22.16 19.46
CA ILE A 30 14.24 23.01 20.66
C ILE A 30 15.30 24.11 20.45
N VAL A 31 16.36 23.79 19.70
CA VAL A 31 17.54 24.65 19.53
C VAL A 31 17.33 25.74 18.49
N SER A 32 16.69 25.43 17.36
CA SER A 32 16.60 26.37 16.23
C SER A 32 15.22 27.02 16.06
N GLN A 33 14.22 26.65 16.88
CA GLN A 33 12.79 26.97 16.69
C GLN A 33 12.23 26.63 15.30
N ALA A 34 13.04 26.03 14.42
CA ALA A 34 12.65 25.65 13.07
C ALA A 34 11.74 24.42 13.14
N ARG A 35 10.61 24.52 12.43
CA ARG A 35 9.69 23.40 12.25
C ARG A 35 10.19 22.55 11.09
N SER A 36 10.71 21.38 11.40
CA SER A 36 11.05 20.35 10.41
C SER A 36 9.96 19.28 10.37
N HIS A 37 10.05 18.38 9.41
CA HIS A 37 9.19 17.20 9.33
C HIS A 37 10.07 15.96 9.33
N GLN A 38 9.61 14.90 9.97
CA GLN A 38 10.29 13.61 10.06
C GLN A 38 9.31 12.48 9.78
N ILE A 39 9.83 11.38 9.24
CA ILE A 39 9.10 10.13 9.13
C ILE A 39 9.36 9.34 10.40
N VAL A 40 8.32 9.12 11.19
CA VAL A 40 8.35 8.38 12.44
C VAL A 40 7.65 7.03 12.30
N VAL A 41 8.06 6.08 13.12
CA VAL A 41 7.52 4.72 13.14
C VAL A 41 6.70 4.55 14.41
N GLU A 42 5.42 4.18 14.26
CA GLU A 42 4.50 3.97 15.39
C GLU A 42 3.74 2.65 15.22
N HIS A 43 3.26 2.07 16.33
CA HIS A 43 2.36 0.92 16.25
C HIS A 43 1.11 1.25 15.44
N SER A 44 0.78 0.38 14.50
CA SER A 44 -0.39 0.52 13.64
C SER A 44 -1.65 0.33 14.47
N GLN A 45 -2.29 1.43 14.89
CA GLN A 45 -3.65 1.35 15.42
C GLN A 45 -4.61 1.22 14.23
N ARG A 46 -5.54 0.26 14.31
CA ARG A 46 -6.42 -0.25 13.23
C ARG A 46 -7.19 0.78 12.38
N LYS A 47 -7.14 2.08 12.65
CA LYS A 47 -7.97 3.11 12.01
C LYS A 47 -7.24 4.32 11.42
N LYS A 48 -5.91 4.40 11.44
CA LYS A 48 -5.23 5.50 10.72
C LYS A 48 -5.33 5.24 9.21
N THR A 49 -6.05 6.10 8.50
CA THR A 49 -5.98 6.19 7.03
C THR A 49 -4.52 6.38 6.66
N SER A 50 -4.04 5.61 5.68
CA SER A 50 -2.66 5.81 5.24
C SER A 50 -2.58 7.10 4.45
N ASN A 51 -1.71 8.00 4.87
CA ASN A 51 -1.41 9.23 4.14
C ASN A 51 -0.18 9.03 3.22
N LEU A 52 0.09 7.79 2.81
CA LEU A 52 1.21 7.47 1.94
C LEU A 52 0.70 7.05 0.56
N THR A 53 1.24 7.71 -0.46
CA THR A 53 1.14 7.31 -1.87
C THR A 53 2.52 6.86 -2.33
N VAL A 54 2.58 5.70 -2.97
CA VAL A 54 3.81 5.17 -3.58
C VAL A 54 3.69 5.32 -5.09
N TYR A 55 4.70 5.91 -5.70
CA TYR A 55 4.84 6.00 -7.14
C TYR A 55 5.80 4.92 -7.62
N LYS A 56 5.35 4.06 -8.52
CA LYS A 56 6.20 3.12 -9.23
C LYS A 56 6.78 3.81 -10.46
N VAL A 57 8.10 3.86 -10.52
CA VAL A 57 8.87 4.54 -11.56
C VAL A 57 9.66 3.49 -12.32
N PRO A 58 9.20 3.08 -13.52
CA PRO A 58 9.92 2.10 -14.34
C PRO A 58 11.24 2.67 -14.85
N ASN A 59 12.31 1.90 -14.73
CA ASN A 59 13.56 2.18 -15.40
C ASN A 59 13.57 1.52 -16.79
N LYS A 60 13.77 2.32 -17.83
CA LYS A 60 13.74 1.84 -19.22
C LYS A 60 14.93 0.95 -19.58
N ARG A 61 16.06 1.10 -18.89
CA ARG A 61 17.32 0.44 -19.28
C ARG A 61 17.35 -1.01 -18.83
N ASP A 62 16.97 -1.27 -17.59
CA ASP A 62 17.09 -2.58 -16.94
C ASP A 62 15.73 -3.21 -16.59
N LYS A 63 14.61 -2.55 -16.97
CA LYS A 63 13.23 -2.95 -16.63
C LYS A 63 12.95 -3.04 -15.13
N SER A 64 13.85 -2.53 -14.28
CA SER A 64 13.63 -2.46 -12.84
C SER A 64 12.55 -1.42 -12.52
N VAL A 65 11.96 -1.55 -11.34
CA VAL A 65 10.97 -0.59 -10.83
C VAL A 65 11.51 0.04 -9.56
N SER A 66 11.65 1.35 -9.60
CA SER A 66 11.96 2.16 -8.43
C SER A 66 10.67 2.70 -7.81
N MET A 67 10.75 3.12 -6.56
CA MET A 67 9.63 3.64 -5.78
C MET A 67 9.97 5.03 -5.26
N ALA A 68 9.04 5.97 -5.42
CA ALA A 68 9.04 7.23 -4.70
C ALA A 68 7.94 7.22 -3.64
N PHE A 69 8.24 7.69 -2.43
CA PHE A 69 7.30 7.76 -1.33
C PHE A 69 6.79 9.20 -1.16
N CYS A 70 5.47 9.39 -1.14
CA CYS A 70 4.84 10.68 -0.89
C CYS A 70 3.96 10.59 0.33
N PHE A 71 4.38 11.27 1.39
CA PHE A 71 3.60 11.41 2.61
C PHE A 71 2.77 12.69 2.55
N GLU A 72 1.48 12.60 2.87
CA GLU A 72 0.59 13.74 2.96
C GLU A 72 0.36 14.16 4.41
N LEU A 73 0.55 15.44 4.68
CA LEU A 73 0.25 16.05 5.97
C LEU A 73 -0.38 17.41 5.76
N ARG A 74 -1.61 17.60 6.28
CA ARG A 74 -2.36 18.86 6.15
C ARG A 74 -2.43 19.36 4.70
N LYS A 75 -2.76 18.47 3.76
CA LYS A 75 -2.84 18.72 2.30
C LYS A 75 -1.52 19.10 1.62
N LYS A 76 -0.38 19.01 2.34
CA LYS A 76 0.96 19.20 1.76
C LYS A 76 1.60 17.85 1.52
N LYS A 77 2.32 17.73 0.40
CA LYS A 77 3.06 16.54 -0.01
C LYS A 77 4.51 16.65 0.44
N TYR A 78 5.01 15.57 1.02
CA TYR A 78 6.36 15.47 1.58
C TYR A 78 7.05 14.23 1.02
N PHE A 79 8.28 14.41 0.55
CA PHE A 79 9.06 13.37 -0.07
C PHE A 79 10.35 13.14 0.72
N PRO A 80 10.70 11.90 1.07
CA PRO A 80 12.04 11.56 1.52
C PRO A 80 13.03 11.73 0.36
N VAL A 81 14.17 12.35 0.65
CA VAL A 81 15.23 12.64 -0.29
C VAL A 81 16.56 12.24 0.32
N VAL A 82 17.34 11.47 -0.43
CA VAL A 82 18.72 11.15 -0.06
C VAL A 82 19.64 12.20 -0.65
N GLU A 83 20.31 12.95 0.22
CA GLU A 83 21.28 13.97 -0.17
C GLU A 83 22.34 14.17 0.91
N ARG A 84 23.47 14.79 0.54
CA ARG A 84 24.50 15.14 1.50
C ARG A 84 24.03 16.26 2.43
N ASP A 85 24.35 16.12 3.71
CA ASP A 85 24.19 17.18 4.70
C ASP A 85 25.34 18.20 4.63
N SER A 86 25.34 19.17 5.54
CA SER A 86 26.39 20.20 5.64
C SER A 86 27.76 19.63 6.01
N GLU A 87 27.82 18.42 6.59
CA GLU A 87 29.05 17.71 6.93
C GLU A 87 29.48 16.73 5.82
N ASN A 88 28.86 16.83 4.64
CA ASN A 88 29.12 15.96 3.50
C ASN A 88 28.79 14.47 3.75
N LYS A 89 27.96 14.17 4.77
CA LYS A 89 27.46 12.82 5.06
C LYS A 89 26.12 12.61 4.38
N MET A 90 25.84 11.37 3.95
CA MET A 90 24.54 11.05 3.39
C MET A 90 23.47 11.14 4.47
N SER A 91 22.39 11.86 4.18
CA SER A 91 21.25 12.03 5.08
C SER A 91 19.92 11.82 4.34
N LEU A 92 18.89 11.42 5.10
CA LEU A 92 17.51 11.40 4.62
C LEU A 92 16.82 12.70 5.03
N LYS A 93 16.53 13.58 4.06
CA LYS A 93 15.79 14.82 4.30
C LYS A 93 14.36 14.71 3.82
N ILE A 94 13.46 15.40 4.50
CA ILE A 94 12.05 15.48 4.11
C ILE A 94 11.80 16.81 3.40
N GLN A 95 11.52 16.76 2.11
CA GLN A 95 11.24 17.94 1.29
C GLN A 95 9.74 18.09 1.06
N ALA A 96 9.21 19.26 1.39
CA ALA A 96 7.84 19.64 1.03
C ALA A 96 7.85 20.23 -0.37
N GLN A 97 7.11 19.64 -1.30
CA GLN A 97 7.03 20.12 -2.68
C GLN A 97 5.76 19.60 -3.36
N ASN A 98 5.41 20.23 -4.49
CA ASN A 98 4.38 19.69 -5.38
C ASN A 98 4.83 18.35 -5.98
N GLU A 99 3.87 17.57 -6.46
CA GLU A 99 4.15 16.30 -7.12
C GLU A 99 5.06 16.52 -8.35
N PRO A 100 6.25 15.90 -8.39
CA PRO A 100 7.15 16.07 -9.52
C PRO A 100 6.58 15.43 -10.77
N LYS A 101 6.68 16.13 -11.92
CA LYS A 101 6.39 15.51 -13.24
C LYS A 101 7.34 14.35 -13.55
N LYS A 102 8.56 14.40 -13.00
CA LYS A 102 9.60 13.38 -13.09
C LYS A 102 10.32 13.32 -11.75
N PHE A 103 10.59 12.11 -11.28
CA PHE A 103 11.40 11.89 -10.08
C PHE A 103 12.88 11.81 -10.48
N SER A 104 13.73 12.63 -9.85
CA SER A 104 15.17 12.42 -9.89
C SER A 104 15.56 11.28 -8.93
N GLU A 105 16.74 10.69 -9.15
CA GLU A 105 17.20 9.50 -8.43
C GLU A 105 17.24 9.67 -6.91
N ARG A 106 17.45 10.90 -6.41
CA ARG A 106 17.46 11.22 -4.97
C ARG A 106 16.13 10.95 -4.25
N PHE A 107 15.03 10.87 -4.99
CA PHE A 107 13.69 10.55 -4.45
C PHE A 107 13.37 9.05 -4.51
N LEU A 108 14.22 8.28 -5.17
CA LEU A 108 13.91 6.93 -5.59
C LEU A 108 14.62 5.91 -4.71
N PHE A 109 13.86 4.86 -4.38
CA PHE A 109 14.34 3.69 -3.66
C PHE A 109 13.97 2.43 -4.45
N ARG A 110 14.76 1.38 -4.32
CA ARG A 110 14.47 0.07 -4.91
C ARG A 110 14.61 -1.02 -3.84
N TRP A 111 13.96 -2.15 -4.06
CA TRP A 111 14.25 -3.33 -3.25
C TRP A 111 15.67 -3.80 -3.55
N ALA A 112 16.49 -3.95 -2.51
CA ALA A 112 17.79 -4.62 -2.62
C ALA A 112 17.63 -6.11 -2.31
N GLU A 113 17.02 -6.41 -1.17
CA GLU A 113 16.66 -7.77 -0.75
C GLU A 113 15.18 -7.79 -0.32
N ASN A 114 14.48 -8.87 -0.61
CA ASN A 114 13.10 -9.08 -0.18
C ASN A 114 12.89 -10.57 0.12
N ASN A 115 12.46 -10.90 1.34
CA ASN A 115 12.25 -12.27 1.80
C ASN A 115 10.80 -12.78 1.59
N GLY A 116 10.01 -12.07 0.80
CA GLY A 116 8.62 -12.41 0.48
C GLY A 116 7.59 -11.59 1.28
N GLU A 117 7.95 -11.12 2.48
CA GLU A 117 7.09 -10.24 3.28
C GLU A 117 7.74 -8.89 3.55
N TYR A 118 8.99 -8.91 4.00
CA TYR A 118 9.76 -7.71 4.33
C TYR A 118 11.07 -7.68 3.54
N GLY A 119 11.62 -6.50 3.36
CA GLY A 119 12.83 -6.30 2.59
C GLY A 119 13.57 -5.04 2.96
N SER A 120 14.71 -4.86 2.32
CA SER A 120 15.55 -3.68 2.42
C SER A 120 15.34 -2.77 1.22
N LEU A 121 15.13 -1.48 1.51
CA LEU A 121 14.94 -0.45 0.49
C LEU A 121 16.25 0.34 0.35
N CYS A 122 16.95 0.19 -0.76
CA CYS A 122 18.16 0.96 -1.04
C CYS A 122 17.87 2.21 -1.89
N SER A 123 18.65 3.26 -1.66
CA SER A 123 18.60 4.49 -2.45
C SER A 123 19.09 4.23 -3.88
N VAL A 124 18.42 4.83 -4.86
CA VAL A 124 18.88 4.78 -6.25
C VAL A 124 20.04 5.74 -6.47
N ALA A 125 20.00 6.94 -5.86
CA ALA A 125 21.08 7.91 -5.97
C ALA A 125 22.38 7.45 -5.29
N GLU A 126 22.27 6.67 -4.22
CA GLU A 126 23.41 6.19 -3.44
C GLU A 126 23.19 4.71 -3.06
N PRO A 127 23.52 3.75 -3.95
CA PRO A 127 23.19 2.34 -3.79
C PRO A 127 23.72 1.64 -2.54
N SER A 128 24.70 2.25 -1.85
CA SER A 128 25.25 1.77 -0.58
C SER A 128 24.41 2.20 0.63
N GLN A 129 23.37 3.02 0.45
CA GLN A 129 22.53 3.56 1.52
C GLN A 129 21.13 2.93 1.48
N TYR A 130 20.66 2.51 2.64
CA TYR A 130 19.39 1.82 2.85
C TYR A 130 18.52 2.61 3.80
N LEU A 131 17.20 2.60 3.59
CA LEU A 131 16.28 3.00 4.63
C LEU A 131 16.48 2.11 5.86
N CYS A 132 16.47 2.72 7.02
CA CYS A 132 16.54 2.00 8.30
C CYS A 132 15.70 2.71 9.36
N VAL A 133 15.37 1.99 10.43
CA VAL A 133 14.69 2.58 11.60
C VAL A 133 15.68 2.76 12.74
N CYS A 134 15.99 4.03 13.06
CA CYS A 134 16.78 4.37 14.23
C CYS A 134 15.87 4.93 15.34
N LYS A 135 15.83 4.24 16.48
CA LYS A 135 14.89 4.49 17.59
C LYS A 135 13.43 4.35 17.10
N ASN A 136 12.82 5.45 16.66
CA ASN A 136 11.46 5.50 16.11
C ASN A 136 11.39 6.39 14.86
N GLN A 137 12.51 6.64 14.19
CA GLN A 137 12.59 7.51 13.01
C GLN A 137 13.14 6.72 11.84
N VAL A 138 12.58 6.97 10.66
CA VAL A 138 13.13 6.45 9.41
C VAL A 138 14.31 7.34 9.01
N THR A 139 15.47 6.72 8.85
CA THR A 139 16.75 7.34 8.47
C THR A 139 17.38 6.56 7.32
N ILE A 140 18.63 6.87 6.97
CA ILE A 140 19.44 6.02 6.10
C ILE A 140 20.69 5.50 6.81
N SER A 141 21.16 4.32 6.39
CA SER A 141 22.36 3.67 6.91
C SER A 141 23.01 2.84 5.81
N SER A 142 24.30 2.55 5.96
CA SER A 142 25.02 1.63 5.05
C SER A 142 24.66 0.16 5.26
N ASN A 143 24.01 -0.17 6.38
CA ASN A 143 23.59 -1.53 6.70
C ASN A 143 22.14 -1.74 6.23
N PRO A 144 21.85 -2.80 5.44
CA PRO A 144 20.50 -3.15 5.05
C PRO A 144 19.60 -3.40 6.27
N ASP A 145 18.41 -2.82 6.25
CA ASP A 145 17.36 -3.10 7.23
C ASP A 145 16.24 -3.85 6.54
N LEU A 146 16.09 -5.14 6.85
CA LEU A 146 15.06 -6.03 6.30
C LEU A 146 13.69 -5.83 6.96
N GLY A 147 13.46 -4.69 7.61
CA GLY A 147 12.25 -4.40 8.36
C GLY A 147 11.11 -3.79 7.55
N PHE A 148 11.26 -3.50 6.26
CA PHE A 148 10.26 -2.71 5.51
C PHE A 148 9.33 -3.55 4.63
N ARG A 149 8.04 -3.21 4.63
CA ARG A 149 7.03 -3.76 3.72
C ARG A 149 6.18 -2.64 3.13
N VAL A 150 5.99 -2.64 1.82
CA VAL A 150 5.05 -1.73 1.15
C VAL A 150 3.73 -2.46 0.92
N GLN A 151 2.72 -2.17 1.75
CA GLN A 151 1.38 -2.72 1.62
C GLN A 151 0.52 -1.77 0.77
N PHE A 152 0.23 -2.14 -0.48
CA PHE A 152 -0.71 -1.38 -1.30
C PHE A 152 -2.13 -1.53 -0.77
N LEU A 153 -2.87 -0.43 -0.68
CA LEU A 153 -4.26 -0.44 -0.25
C LEU A 153 -5.13 -0.64 -1.48
N GLU A 154 -6.04 -1.60 -1.43
CA GLU A 154 -7.05 -1.76 -2.47
C GLU A 154 -7.95 -0.53 -2.47
N SER A 155 -8.05 0.13 -3.62
CA SER A 155 -9.13 1.07 -3.87
C SER A 155 -10.42 0.25 -3.84
N SER A 156 -11.26 0.47 -2.84
CA SER A 156 -12.61 -0.10 -2.79
C SER A 156 -13.43 0.49 -3.94
N THR A 157 -13.29 -0.07 -5.15
CA THR A 157 -14.31 0.01 -6.19
C THR A 157 -15.50 -0.77 -5.67
N LYS A 158 -16.35 -0.11 -4.87
CA LYS A 158 -17.71 -0.57 -4.67
C LYS A 158 -18.34 -0.66 -6.06
N ASN A 159 -18.66 -1.88 -6.50
CA ASN A 159 -19.58 -2.11 -7.59
C ASN A 159 -20.92 -1.42 -7.25
N LEU A 160 -21.08 -0.17 -7.68
CA LEU A 160 -22.37 0.45 -7.89
C LEU A 160 -22.92 -0.12 -9.22
N ASN A 161 -23.43 -1.33 -9.17
CA ASN A 161 -24.39 -1.85 -10.15
C ASN A 161 -25.38 -2.75 -9.42
N ALA A 162 -26.13 -2.13 -8.52
CA ALA A 162 -27.41 -2.61 -8.05
C ALA A 162 -28.42 -1.51 -8.35
N GLN A 163 -28.87 -1.44 -9.61
CA GLN A 163 -30.16 -0.91 -10.07
C GLN A 163 -30.17 -0.81 -11.61
N SER A 164 -30.46 -1.92 -12.28
CA SER A 164 -31.32 -1.88 -13.46
C SER A 164 -32.41 -2.91 -13.25
N ALA A 165 -33.59 -2.38 -12.93
CA ALA A 165 -34.87 -3.07 -12.96
C ALA A 165 -34.99 -3.87 -14.26
N GLN A 166 -35.53 -5.10 -14.24
CA GLN A 166 -36.95 -5.34 -14.53
C GLN A 166 -37.56 -4.35 -15.56
N GLN A 167 -38.29 -4.92 -16.54
CA GLN A 167 -38.98 -4.25 -17.68
C GLN A 167 -38.02 -3.96 -18.86
N TRP A 168 -38.10 -4.53 -20.07
CA TRP A 168 -39.18 -5.07 -20.93
C TRP A 168 -38.57 -6.20 -21.81
N HIS A 169 -39.24 -7.33 -22.08
CA HIS A 169 -40.12 -7.49 -23.23
C HIS A 169 -41.24 -8.51 -22.93
N ARG A 170 -42.50 -8.04 -23.05
CA ARG A 170 -43.63 -8.89 -23.42
C ARG A 170 -43.45 -9.33 -24.89
N GLY A 171 -43.78 -10.58 -25.19
CA GLY A 171 -43.97 -11.01 -26.58
C GLY A 171 -44.17 -12.50 -26.80
N GLY A 172 -45.36 -13.02 -26.45
CA GLY A 172 -45.96 -14.25 -27.02
C GLY A 172 -45.28 -15.59 -26.68
N ALA A 173 -45.92 -16.75 -26.71
CA ALA A 173 -47.29 -17.14 -26.95
C ALA A 173 -47.42 -18.63 -26.54
N ARG A 174 -48.62 -19.02 -26.09
CA ARG A 174 -49.27 -20.34 -26.25
C ARG A 174 -48.85 -21.54 -25.38
N ARG A 175 -49.83 -21.92 -24.52
CA ARG A 175 -50.47 -23.25 -24.35
C ARG A 175 -49.55 -24.49 -24.22
N ALA A 176 -49.69 -25.23 -23.12
CA ALA A 176 -50.63 -26.35 -23.01
C ALA A 176 -50.53 -27.03 -21.63
N CYS A 177 -51.69 -27.36 -21.05
CA CYS A 177 -51.81 -28.25 -19.90
C CYS A 177 -51.54 -29.71 -20.33
N LYS A 178 -50.93 -30.52 -19.45
CA LYS A 178 -51.39 -31.89 -19.16
C LYS A 178 -50.71 -32.48 -17.93
N ALA A 179 -51.50 -33.27 -17.22
CA ALA A 179 -51.29 -33.88 -15.92
C ALA A 179 -50.63 -35.27 -15.98
N PHE A 180 -50.59 -35.92 -14.80
CA PHE A 180 -50.21 -37.31 -14.46
C PHE A 180 -48.71 -37.55 -14.25
N ARG A 181 -48.25 -38.21 -13.17
CA ARG A 181 -48.83 -39.37 -12.46
C ARG A 181 -48.31 -39.45 -11.02
N ALA A 182 -49.18 -39.91 -10.12
CA ALA A 182 -48.88 -40.34 -8.75
C ALA A 182 -48.31 -41.79 -8.74
N GLU A 183 -48.16 -42.35 -7.53
CA GLU A 183 -47.72 -43.70 -7.13
C GLU A 183 -46.25 -43.73 -6.66
N GLU A 184 -45.84 -44.33 -5.54
CA GLU A 184 -46.44 -44.87 -4.31
C GLU A 184 -45.27 -44.96 -3.30
N GLY A 185 -45.55 -45.03 -1.99
CA GLY A 185 -44.55 -45.21 -0.92
C GLY A 185 -43.99 -46.66 -0.86
N PRO A 186 -43.56 -47.19 0.31
CA PRO A 186 -43.60 -46.60 1.66
C PRO A 186 -42.32 -46.81 2.51
N ALA A 187 -42.35 -46.19 3.71
CA ALA A 187 -41.91 -46.61 5.07
C ALA A 187 -40.72 -47.61 5.23
N VAL A 188 -39.89 -47.57 6.28
CA VAL A 188 -40.22 -47.79 7.69
C VAL A 188 -39.04 -47.37 8.60
N GLY A 189 -39.36 -46.82 9.79
CA GLY A 189 -38.66 -47.04 11.07
C GLY A 189 -37.30 -46.33 11.26
N GLY A 190 -37.11 -45.33 12.12
CA GLY A 190 -37.68 -45.15 13.44
C GLY A 190 -36.90 -45.94 14.48
N HIS A 191 -35.93 -45.32 15.16
CA HIS A 191 -35.71 -45.58 16.58
C HIS A 191 -34.96 -44.45 17.28
N GLN A 192 -35.65 -43.95 18.30
CA GLN A 192 -35.25 -42.97 19.29
C GLN A 192 -34.95 -43.75 20.57
N ARG A 193 -33.80 -43.51 21.23
CA ARG A 193 -33.56 -43.74 22.67
C ARG A 193 -32.16 -43.19 23.01
N ARG A 194 -32.07 -42.06 23.73
CA ARG A 194 -32.03 -41.93 25.20
C ARG A 194 -30.90 -42.71 25.89
N SER A 195 -29.91 -41.93 26.35
CA SER A 195 -29.47 -41.80 27.76
C SER A 195 -28.28 -42.63 28.27
N LYS A 196 -27.54 -41.94 29.16
CA LYS A 196 -26.56 -42.38 30.18
C LYS A 196 -25.11 -42.51 29.67
N ASN A 197 -24.09 -41.93 30.30
CA ASN A 197 -23.90 -41.34 31.64
C ASN A 197 -23.11 -40.04 31.55
#